data_AF-A0A968MGZ6-F1
#
_entry.id   AF-A0A968MGZ6-F1
#
_cell.length_a   1.000
_cell.length_b   1.000
_cell.length_c   1.000
_cell.angle_alpha   90.00
_cell.angle_beta   90.00
_cell.angle_gamma   90.00
#
_symmetry.space_group_name_H-M   'P 1'
#
loop_
_entity.id
_entity.type
_entity.pdbx_description
1 polymer ?
#
loop_
_entity_poly.entity_id
_entity_poly.type
_entity_poly.pdbx_seq_one_letter_code
_entity_poly.pdbx_strand_id
1 'polypeptide(L)'
;MGVKAVLLGLNHTGKGDFTASIFDLNTKTDIEKATIKYNGVTYLSKVNTRLNAIINADINDQKYTLKESNLIVNALEVNLNGFLQLNEQDIAIDFSFNTPKNQFKDVLSILPNAYTQDFANVKGRWHFRFQW
;
A
#
# COMPACT_ATOMS: atom_id res chain seq x y z
N MET A 1 -2.28 -13.62 15.29
CA MET A 1 -1.64 -12.38 14.76
C MET A 1 -2.71 -11.58 14.05
N GLY A 2 -2.74 -10.25 14.18
CA GLY A 2 -3.85 -9.45 13.65
C GLY A 2 -3.41 -8.09 13.16
N VAL A 3 -3.89 -7.72 11.97
CA VAL A 3 -3.83 -6.36 11.43
C VAL A 3 -5.11 -5.64 11.85
N LYS A 4 -4.98 -4.43 12.41
CA LYS A 4 -6.10 -3.51 12.66
C LYS A 4 -5.86 -2.21 11.92
N ALA A 5 -6.77 -1.86 11.02
CA ALA A 5 -6.81 -0.57 10.34
C ALA A 5 -8.01 0.24 10.83
N VAL A 6 -7.79 1.52 11.14
CA VAL A 6 -8.85 2.50 11.44
C VAL A 6 -8.67 3.68 10.50
N LEU A 7 -9.65 3.90 9.61
CA LEU A 7 -9.63 4.93 8.59
C LEU A 7 -10.77 5.91 8.86
N LEU A 8 -10.44 7.15 9.22
CA LEU A 8 -11.41 8.23 9.42
C LEU A 8 -11.37 9.18 8.23
N GLY A 9 -12.54 9.60 7.75
CA GLY A 9 -12.66 10.46 6.58
C GLY A 9 -12.20 9.77 5.28
N LEU A 10 -12.48 8.46 5.14
CA LEU A 10 -12.20 7.73 3.90
C LEU A 10 -13.15 8.20 2.80
N ASN A 11 -12.60 8.71 1.71
CA ASN A 11 -13.28 8.98 0.47
C ASN A 11 -12.56 8.21 -0.65
N HIS A 12 -13.33 7.47 -1.44
CA HIS A 12 -12.79 6.66 -2.52
C HIS A 12 -13.67 6.79 -3.76
N THR A 13 -13.02 6.96 -4.91
CA THR A 13 -13.67 6.99 -6.22
C THR A 13 -12.89 6.11 -7.19
N GLY A 14 -13.61 5.47 -8.10
CA GLY A 14 -13.03 4.59 -9.10
C GLY A 14 -13.86 4.59 -10.38
N LYS A 15 -13.19 4.45 -11.52
CA LYS A 15 -13.84 4.28 -12.83
C LYS A 15 -13.14 3.18 -13.62
N GLY A 16 -13.93 2.31 -14.25
CA GLY A 16 -13.47 1.26 -15.13
C GLY A 16 -14.61 0.71 -15.99
N ASP A 17 -14.26 -0.13 -16.95
CA ASP A 17 -15.23 -0.89 -17.76
C ASP A 17 -15.46 -2.27 -17.15
N PHE A 18 -16.57 -2.42 -16.45
CA PHE A 18 -16.93 -3.64 -15.74
C PHE A 18 -17.63 -4.68 -16.63
N THR A 19 -17.74 -4.44 -17.94
CA THR A 19 -18.32 -5.43 -18.87
C THR A 19 -17.32 -6.51 -19.27
N ALA A 20 -16.03 -6.24 -19.14
CA ALA A 20 -14.96 -7.20 -19.38
C ALA A 20 -14.59 -7.95 -18.08
N SER A 21 -14.04 -9.15 -18.21
CA SER A 21 -13.44 -9.88 -17.08
C SER A 21 -12.04 -9.37 -16.73
N ILE A 22 -11.41 -8.59 -17.62
CA ILE A 22 -10.10 -7.96 -17.39
C ILE A 22 -10.22 -6.48 -17.75
N PHE A 23 -9.97 -5.60 -16.79
CA PHE A 23 -10.12 -4.16 -16.98
C PHE A 23 -9.23 -3.34 -16.06
N ASP A 24 -9.04 -2.08 -16.41
CA ASP A 24 -8.31 -1.12 -15.58
C ASP A 24 -9.29 -0.25 -14.78
N LEU A 25 -9.00 -0.14 -13.48
CA LEU A 25 -9.65 0.74 -12.52
C LEU A 25 -8.76 1.94 -12.28
N ASN A 26 -9.19 3.11 -12.76
CA ASN A 26 -8.57 4.37 -12.36
C ASN A 26 -9.20 4.82 -11.05
N THR A 27 -8.41 4.83 -9.98
CA THR A 27 -8.87 5.06 -8.61
C THR A 27 -8.20 6.25 -7.96
N LYS A 28 -8.96 6.92 -7.09
CA LYS A 28 -8.49 7.97 -6.19
C LYS A 28 -9.06 7.72 -4.80
N THR A 29 -8.17 7.69 -3.82
CA THR A 29 -8.48 7.49 -2.41
C THR A 29 -7.89 8.62 -1.60
N ASP A 30 -8.68 9.21 -0.72
CA ASP A 30 -8.26 10.20 0.27
C ASP A 30 -8.72 9.72 1.65
N ILE A 31 -7.84 9.75 2.64
CA ILE A 31 -8.13 9.37 4.02
C ILE A 31 -7.57 10.46 4.92
N GLU A 32 -8.44 11.11 5.69
CA GLU A 32 -8.01 12.17 6.60
C GLU A 32 -7.07 11.65 7.68
N LYS A 33 -7.42 10.51 8.30
CA LYS A 33 -6.62 9.88 9.37
C LYS A 33 -6.64 8.36 9.27
N ALA A 34 -5.53 7.78 8.83
CA ALA A 34 -5.29 6.34 8.85
C ALA A 34 -4.46 5.94 10.09
N THR A 35 -4.88 4.88 10.76
CA THR A 35 -4.12 4.23 11.85
C THR A 35 -4.00 2.75 11.55
N ILE A 36 -2.77 2.23 11.49
CA ILE A 36 -2.49 0.81 11.23
C ILE A 36 -1.74 0.23 12.43
N LYS A 37 -2.26 -0.86 12.96
CA LYS A 37 -1.61 -1.66 14.00
C LYS A 37 -1.43 -3.08 13.51
N TYR A 38 -0.30 -3.67 13.85
CA TYR A 38 -0.02 -5.09 13.61
C TYR A 38 0.51 -5.70 14.90
N ASN A 39 -0.15 -6.77 15.36
CA ASN A 39 0.19 -7.48 16.59
C ASN A 39 0.34 -6.54 17.81
N GLY A 40 -0.58 -5.58 17.95
CA GLY A 40 -0.59 -4.62 19.07
C GLY A 40 0.35 -3.43 18.90
N VAL A 41 1.36 -3.52 18.02
CA VAL A 41 2.28 -2.43 17.69
C VAL A 41 1.61 -1.48 16.71
N THR A 42 1.64 -0.18 17.00
CA THR A 42 1.09 0.86 16.11
C THR A 42 2.15 1.27 15.11
N TYR A 43 1.95 0.96 13.83
CA TYR A 43 2.88 1.30 12.75
C TYR A 43 2.55 2.65 12.13
N LEU A 44 1.27 2.97 11.93
CA LEU A 44 0.85 4.31 11.49
C LEU A 44 -0.18 4.83 12.48
N SER A 45 -0.10 6.11 12.83
CA SER A 45 -1.00 6.75 13.79
C SER A 45 -1.57 8.05 13.23
N LYS A 46 -2.87 8.05 12.92
CA LYS A 46 -3.64 9.20 12.41
C LYS A 46 -2.94 9.96 11.27
N VAL A 47 -2.30 9.24 10.36
CA VAL A 47 -1.60 9.86 9.22
C VAL A 47 -2.58 10.26 8.14
N ASN A 48 -2.37 11.40 7.49
CA ASN A 48 -3.10 11.76 6.28
C ASN A 48 -2.63 10.85 5.13
N THR A 49 -3.53 10.29 4.34
CA THR A 49 -3.16 9.35 3.28
C THR A 49 -3.93 9.65 2.00
N ARG A 50 -3.22 9.67 0.87
CA ARG A 50 -3.81 9.78 -0.46
C ARG A 50 -3.21 8.72 -1.37
N LEU A 51 -4.02 8.08 -2.19
CA LEU A 51 -3.59 7.07 -3.16
C LEU A 51 -4.30 7.32 -4.48
N ASN A 52 -3.53 7.62 -5.51
CA ASN A 52 -4.00 7.52 -6.90
C ASN A 52 -3.40 6.26 -7.50
N ALA A 53 -4.21 5.39 -8.08
CA ALA A 53 -3.73 4.15 -8.67
C ALA A 53 -4.54 3.72 -9.88
N ILE A 54 -3.84 3.20 -10.88
CA ILE A 54 -4.42 2.39 -11.95
C ILE A 54 -4.22 0.92 -11.56
N ILE A 55 -5.32 0.24 -11.27
CA ILE A 55 -5.34 -1.17 -10.88
C ILE A 55 -5.87 -1.97 -12.07
N ASN A 56 -5.07 -2.87 -12.60
CA ASN A 56 -5.58 -3.89 -13.51
C ASN A 56 -6.24 -5.00 -12.68
N ALA A 57 -7.52 -5.23 -12.90
CA ALA A 57 -8.27 -6.32 -12.30
C ALA A 57 -8.47 -7.42 -13.34
N ASP A 58 -7.98 -8.62 -13.02
CA ASP A 58 -8.31 -9.86 -13.72
C ASP A 58 -9.24 -10.67 -12.82
N ILE A 59 -10.53 -10.66 -13.16
CA ILE A 59 -11.58 -11.32 -12.38
C ILE A 59 -11.50 -12.84 -12.51
N ASN A 60 -10.94 -13.36 -13.60
CA ASN A 60 -10.82 -14.81 -13.80
C ASN A 60 -9.81 -15.41 -12.82
N ASP A 61 -8.69 -14.70 -12.64
CA ASP A 61 -7.59 -15.13 -11.76
C ASP A 61 -7.66 -14.48 -10.36
N GLN A 62 -8.69 -13.67 -10.10
CA GLN A 62 -8.84 -12.84 -8.90
C GLN A 62 -7.56 -12.05 -8.55
N LYS A 63 -6.92 -11.52 -9.59
CA LYS A 63 -5.63 -10.84 -9.52
C LYS A 63 -5.77 -9.35 -9.75
N TYR A 64 -5.15 -8.58 -8.88
CA TYR A 64 -5.20 -7.12 -8.87
C TYR A 64 -3.77 -6.58 -8.92
N THR A 65 -3.39 -6.00 -10.07
CA THR A 65 -2.05 -5.50 -10.31
C THR A 65 -2.03 -3.98 -10.31
N LEU A 66 -1.18 -3.37 -9.47
CA LEU A 66 -0.89 -1.94 -9.53
C LEU A 66 -0.02 -1.68 -10.77
N LYS A 67 -0.63 -1.12 -11.83
CA LYS A 67 0.09 -0.68 -13.04
C LYS A 67 0.82 0.63 -12.78
N GLU A 68 0.13 1.56 -12.15
CA GLU A 68 0.67 2.85 -11.72
C GLU A 68 0.09 3.15 -10.35
N SER A 69 0.92 3.64 -9.42
CA SER A 69 0.41 4.15 -8.16
C SER A 69 1.29 5.25 -7.59
N ASN A 70 0.64 6.19 -6.92
CA ASN A 70 1.28 7.21 -6.11
C ASN A 70 0.55 7.28 -4.77
N LEU A 71 1.20 6.74 -3.74
CA LEU A 71 0.78 6.80 -2.34
C LEU A 71 1.50 7.96 -1.66
N ILE A 72 0.73 8.86 -1.06
CA ILE A 72 1.23 9.95 -0.23
C ILE A 72 0.76 9.71 1.20
N VAL A 73 1.70 9.54 2.13
CA VAL A 73 1.43 9.44 3.57
C VAL A 73 2.04 10.65 4.26
N ASN A 74 1.20 11.56 4.77
CA ASN A 74 1.60 12.90 5.18
C ASN A 74 2.36 13.63 4.03
N ALA A 75 3.68 13.74 4.14
CA ALA A 75 4.56 14.35 3.12
C ALA A 75 5.45 13.32 2.40
N LEU A 76 5.30 12.03 2.72
CA LEU A 76 6.07 10.93 2.14
C LEU A 76 5.40 10.45 0.86
N GLU A 77 6.05 10.65 -0.28
CA GLU A 77 5.61 10.14 -1.59
C GLU A 77 6.25 8.77 -1.85
N VAL A 78 5.41 7.78 -2.13
CA VAL A 78 5.79 6.38 -2.35
C VAL A 78 5.09 5.89 -3.61
N ASN A 79 5.87 5.41 -4.57
CA ASN A 79 5.32 4.65 -5.69
C ASN A 79 5.30 3.17 -5.30
N LEU A 80 4.13 2.55 -5.37
CA LEU A 80 3.96 1.11 -5.16
C LEU A 80 3.81 0.41 -6.51
N ASN A 81 4.46 -0.75 -6.66
CA ASN A 81 4.29 -1.62 -7.81
C ASN A 81 4.15 -3.05 -7.32
N GLY A 82 3.29 -3.83 -7.97
CA GLY A 82 3.10 -5.22 -7.61
C GLY A 82 1.65 -5.67 -7.75
N PHE A 83 1.33 -6.80 -7.14
CA PHE A 83 0.00 -7.39 -7.22
C PHE A 83 -0.43 -8.05 -5.92
N LEU A 84 -1.74 -8.17 -5.79
CA LEU A 84 -2.40 -9.08 -4.88
C LEU A 84 -3.22 -10.05 -5.70
N GLN A 85 -3.13 -11.34 -5.38
CA GLN A 85 -3.96 -12.38 -6.00
C GLN A 85 -4.62 -13.21 -4.90
N LEU A 86 -5.94 -13.36 -5.01
CA LEU A 86 -6.71 -14.23 -4.14
C LEU A 86 -6.72 -15.62 -4.79
N ASN A 87 -6.08 -16.59 -4.15
CA ASN A 87 -6.18 -17.99 -4.57
C ASN A 87 -7.19 -18.71 -3.66
N GLU A 88 -7.47 -19.99 -3.95
CA GLU A 88 -8.45 -20.77 -3.18
C GLU A 88 -8.08 -20.93 -1.70
N GLN A 89 -6.78 -21.03 -1.40
CA GLN A 89 -6.27 -21.40 -0.07
C GLN A 89 -5.42 -20.31 0.57
N ASP A 90 -4.90 -19.38 -0.23
CA ASP A 90 -3.99 -18.32 0.23
C ASP A 90 -4.18 -17.01 -0.53
N ILE A 91 -3.44 -15.98 -0.10
CA ILE A 91 -3.37 -14.70 -0.78
C ILE A 91 -1.91 -14.46 -1.16
N ALA A 92 -1.62 -14.46 -2.46
CA ALA A 92 -0.30 -14.12 -2.96
C ALA A 92 -0.16 -12.59 -3.00
N ILE A 93 0.84 -12.07 -2.28
CA ILE A 93 1.15 -10.65 -2.24
C ILE A 93 2.61 -10.44 -2.62
N ASP A 94 2.83 -9.68 -3.69
CA ASP A 94 4.13 -9.20 -4.11
C ASP A 94 4.04 -7.70 -4.32
N PHE A 95 4.66 -6.94 -3.43
CA PHE A 95 4.77 -5.49 -3.58
C PHE A 95 6.21 -5.04 -3.43
N SER A 96 6.56 -4.08 -4.28
CA SER A 96 7.77 -3.28 -4.20
C SER A 96 7.41 -1.81 -4.12
N PHE A 97 8.31 -1.03 -3.52
CA PHE A 97 8.13 0.41 -3.44
C PHE A 97 9.41 1.17 -3.75
N ASN A 98 9.24 2.41 -4.19
CA ASN A 98 10.30 3.40 -4.29
C ASN A 98 9.82 4.77 -3.81
N THR A 99 10.74 5.58 -3.32
CA THR A 99 10.48 6.96 -2.88
C THR A 99 11.17 7.93 -3.83
N PRO A 100 10.46 8.47 -4.85
CA PRO A 100 11.10 9.25 -5.91
C PRO A 100 11.70 10.58 -5.43
N LYS A 101 11.16 11.17 -4.34
CA LYS A 101 11.56 12.50 -3.85
C LYS A 101 12.02 12.52 -2.39
N ASN A 102 11.73 11.48 -1.62
CA ASN A 102 11.97 11.47 -0.18
C ASN A 102 13.29 10.77 0.16
N GLN A 103 13.96 11.25 1.21
CA GLN A 103 15.12 10.55 1.75
C GLN A 103 14.64 9.40 2.63
N PHE A 104 15.41 8.32 2.69
CA PHE A 104 15.05 7.10 3.43
C PHE A 104 14.67 7.37 4.92
N LYS A 105 15.30 8.38 5.54
CA LYS A 105 14.95 8.86 6.89
C LYS A 105 13.49 9.29 7.06
N ASP A 106 12.85 9.77 5.99
CA ASP A 106 11.46 10.22 6.01
C ASP A 106 10.51 9.01 6.09
N VAL A 107 10.89 7.87 5.50
CA VAL A 107 10.21 6.57 5.65
C VAL A 107 10.38 6.01 7.06
N LEU A 108 11.56 6.21 7.68
CA LEU A 108 11.76 5.76 9.06
C LEU A 108 10.94 6.54 10.08
N SER A 109 10.65 7.83 9.79
CA SER A 109 9.88 8.69 10.69
C SER A 109 8.44 8.23 10.94
N ILE A 110 7.89 7.42 10.02
CA ILE A 110 6.55 6.86 10.17
C ILE A 110 6.56 5.51 10.88
N LEU A 111 7.71 4.86 11.07
CA LEU A 111 7.81 3.58 11.77
C LEU A 111 8.06 3.78 13.27
N PRO A 112 7.70 2.82 14.13
CA PRO A 112 8.06 2.87 15.55
C PRO A 112 9.58 2.93 15.73
N ASN A 113 10.07 3.74 16.67
CA ASN A 113 11.50 3.89 17.00
C ASN A 113 12.23 2.56 17.28
N ALA A 114 11.51 1.52 17.73
CA ALA A 114 12.07 0.18 17.92
C ALA A 114 12.65 -0.43 16.62
N TYR A 115 12.16 0.02 15.47
CA TYR A 115 12.60 -0.41 14.14
C TYR A 115 13.41 0.66 13.41
N THR A 116 13.87 1.75 14.05
CA THR A 116 14.67 2.77 13.34
C THR A 116 16.16 2.45 13.33
N GLN A 117 16.65 1.65 14.29
CA GLN A 117 18.07 1.30 14.40
C GLN A 117 18.50 0.27 13.34
N ASP A 118 17.65 -0.71 13.00
CA ASP A 118 17.96 -1.76 12.03
C ASP A 118 18.01 -1.27 10.57
N PHE A 119 17.51 -0.05 10.32
CA PHE A 119 17.31 0.45 8.96
C PHE A 119 18.25 1.61 8.61
N ALA A 120 19.04 2.12 9.57
CA ALA A 120 19.90 3.30 9.40
C ALA A 120 20.87 3.25 8.19
N ASN A 121 21.18 2.04 7.69
CA ASN A 121 22.11 1.83 6.58
C ASN A 121 21.46 1.32 5.28
N VAL A 122 20.12 1.28 5.18
CA VAL A 122 19.48 0.65 4.02
C VAL A 122 19.12 1.66 2.93
N LYS A 123 19.74 1.51 1.76
CA LYS A 123 19.26 2.07 0.49
C LYS A 123 18.65 0.92 -0.30
N GLY A 124 17.34 0.92 -0.56
CA GLY A 124 16.69 -0.29 -1.04
C GLY A 124 15.54 -0.05 -2.01
N ARG A 125 15.61 -0.72 -3.16
CA ARG A 125 14.44 -1.38 -3.73
C ARG A 125 14.09 -2.53 -2.78
N TRP A 126 12.86 -2.56 -2.32
CA TRP A 126 12.38 -3.57 -1.38
C TRP A 126 11.40 -4.49 -2.10
N HIS A 127 11.52 -5.79 -1.88
CA HIS A 127 10.66 -6.80 -2.45
C HIS A 127 10.10 -7.61 -1.28
N PHE A 128 8.82 -7.40 -0.95
CA PHE A 128 8.15 -8.15 0.10
C PHE A 128 7.33 -9.26 -0.55
N ARG A 129 7.69 -10.51 -0.28
CA ARG A 129 6.86 -11.68 -0.60
C ARG A 129 6.25 -12.20 0.69
N PHE A 130 4.93 -12.12 0.79
CA PHE A 130 4.19 -12.81 1.84
C PHE A 130 3.54 -14.05 1.23
N GLN A 131 3.80 -15.21 1.83
CA GLN A 131 3.11 -16.47 1.57
C GLN A 131 2.49 -16.86 2.91
N TRP A 132 1.17 -17.08 2.92
CA TRP A 132 0.42 -17.50 4.10
C TRP A 132 -0.02 -18.94 3.91
#